data_AF-A0A3D0PJ27-F1
#
_entry.id   AF-A0A3D0PJ27-F1
#
_cell.length_a   1.000
_cell.length_b   1.000
_cell.length_c   1.000
_cell.angle_alpha   90.00
_cell.angle_beta   90.00
_cell.angle_gamma   90.00
#
_symmetry.space_group_name_H-M   'P 1'
#
loop_
_entity.id
_entity.type
_entity.pdbx_description
1 polymer ?
#
loop_
_entity_poly.entity_id
_entity_poly.type
_entity_poly.pdbx_seq_one_letter_code
_entity_poly.pdbx_strand_id
1 'polypeptide(L)'
;GFAKFSSVNVGGGQGANRWYKVVLKEGRKREVRRLWEALGFKVSRLIRVRFGEIRLPENLKANQFDYLKPGQVNLLLRSVKLK
;
A
#
# COMPACT_ATOMS: atom_id res chain seq x y z
N GLY A 1 2.76 -4.21 -20.14
CA GLY A 1 3.28 -5.21 -19.20
C GLY A 1 2.13 -5.77 -18.38
N PHE A 2 2.24 -7.02 -17.95
CA PHE A 2 1.27 -7.66 -17.07
C PHE A 2 1.37 -7.08 -15.65
N ALA A 3 0.23 -6.71 -15.08
CA ALA A 3 0.16 -6.30 -13.69
C ALA A 3 0.47 -7.48 -12.78
N LYS A 4 1.23 -7.25 -11.71
CA LYS A 4 1.49 -8.29 -10.69
C LYS A 4 1.77 -7.69 -9.32
N PHE A 5 1.41 -8.43 -8.27
CA PHE A 5 1.91 -8.13 -6.94
C PHE A 5 3.38 -8.54 -6.85
N SER A 6 4.21 -7.66 -6.29
CA SER A 6 5.60 -7.99 -5.96
C SER A 6 5.71 -8.88 -4.73
N SER A 7 4.76 -8.76 -3.80
CA SER A 7 4.59 -9.70 -2.69
C SER A 7 3.14 -9.70 -2.22
N VAL A 8 2.72 -10.83 -1.66
CA VAL A 8 1.40 -11.04 -1.05
C VAL A 8 1.63 -11.79 0.25
N ASN A 9 1.25 -11.18 1.37
CA ASN A 9 1.34 -11.80 2.70
C ASN A 9 -0.04 -11.83 3.35
N VAL A 10 -0.35 -12.92 4.04
CA VAL A 10 -1.61 -13.07 4.77
C VAL A 10 -1.56 -12.16 6.00
N GLY A 11 -2.59 -11.32 6.16
CA GLY A 11 -2.74 -10.40 7.29
C GLY A 11 -3.70 -10.90 8.37
N GLY A 12 -4.29 -12.08 8.18
CA GLY A 12 -5.31 -12.68 9.06
C GLY A 12 -6.74 -12.38 8.60
N GLY A 13 -7.69 -12.46 9.54
CA GLY A 13 -9.13 -12.34 9.29
C GLY A 13 -9.88 -13.65 9.55
N GLN A 14 -11.13 -13.55 9.96
CA GLN A 14 -12.03 -14.68 10.24
C GLN A 14 -13.35 -14.52 9.47
N GLY A 15 -14.02 -15.64 9.21
CA GLY A 15 -15.29 -15.67 8.47
C GLY A 15 -15.12 -15.37 6.97
N ALA A 16 -16.04 -14.59 6.41
CA ALA A 16 -16.14 -14.35 4.96
C ALA A 16 -15.07 -13.42 4.37
N ASN A 17 -14.32 -12.67 5.19
CA ASN A 17 -13.33 -11.71 4.73
C ASN A 17 -11.93 -12.02 5.28
N ARG A 18 -10.91 -11.85 4.44
CA ARG A 18 -9.50 -12.01 4.79
C ARG A 18 -8.70 -10.76 4.43
N TRP A 19 -7.71 -10.44 5.25
CA TRP A 19 -6.78 -9.35 5.01
C TRP A 19 -5.51 -9.85 4.33
N TYR A 20 -5.02 -9.08 3.37
CA TYR A 20 -3.75 -9.31 2.70
C TYR A 20 -2.90 -8.05 2.68
N LYS A 21 -1.61 -8.18 2.99
CA LYS A 21 -0.61 -7.14 2.78
C LYS A 21 0.04 -7.39 1.44
N VAL A 22 -0.19 -6.49 0.48
CA VAL A 22 0.34 -6.61 -0.88
C VAL A 22 1.30 -5.46 -1.18
N VAL A 23 2.32 -5.74 -1.99
CA VAL A 23 3.27 -4.72 -2.48
C VAL A 23 3.16 -4.61 -4.00
N LEU A 24 3.08 -3.38 -4.48
CA LEU A 24 3.14 -3.02 -5.89
C LEU A 24 4.32 -2.09 -6.13
N LYS A 25 4.99 -2.27 -7.26
CA LYS A 25 6.06 -1.38 -7.74
C LYS A 25 5.59 -0.43 -8.84
N GLU A 26 4.41 -0.69 -9.41
CA GLU A 26 3.70 0.19 -10.33
C GLU A 26 2.40 0.68 -9.69
N GLY A 27 1.76 1.68 -10.31
CA GLY A 27 0.56 2.34 -9.77
C GLY A 27 -0.52 2.53 -10.81
N ARG A 28 -0.82 1.50 -11.61
CA ARG A 28 -1.85 1.62 -12.66
C ARG A 28 -3.23 1.82 -12.02
N LYS A 29 -4.15 2.44 -12.78
CA LYS A 29 -5.52 2.70 -12.30
C LYS A 29 -6.17 1.42 -11.78
N ARG A 30 -6.58 1.46 -10.51
CA ARG A 30 -7.30 0.38 -9.78
C ARG A 30 -6.59 -0.98 -9.79
N GLU A 31 -5.26 -1.01 -9.91
CA GLU A 31 -4.49 -2.24 -10.14
C GLU A 31 -4.69 -3.33 -9.08
N VAL A 32 -4.67 -2.99 -7.78
CA VAL A 32 -4.96 -3.96 -6.71
C VAL A 32 -6.31 -4.63 -6.92
N ARG A 33 -7.35 -3.85 -7.22
CA ARG A 33 -8.71 -4.35 -7.40
C ARG A 33 -8.82 -5.24 -8.63
N ARG A 34 -8.25 -4.79 -9.75
CA ARG A 34 -8.23 -5.56 -11.01
C ARG A 34 -7.51 -6.90 -10.85
N LEU A 35 -6.40 -6.94 -10.11
CA LEU A 35 -5.67 -8.19 -9.87
C LEU A 35 -6.48 -9.20 -9.05
N TRP A 36 -7.16 -8.75 -8.00
CA TRP A 36 -8.04 -9.64 -7.21
C TRP A 36 -9.30 -10.05 -7.98
N GLU A 37 -9.91 -9.12 -8.73
CA GLU A 37 -11.09 -9.37 -9.56
C GLU A 37 -10.79 -10.39 -10.66
N ALA A 38 -9.60 -10.35 -11.26
CA ALA A 38 -9.15 -11.34 -12.25
C ALA A 38 -9.05 -12.77 -11.69
N LEU A 39 -8.95 -12.91 -10.36
CA LEU A 39 -8.96 -14.20 -9.64
C LEU A 39 -10.34 -14.52 -9.03
N GLY A 40 -11.38 -13.73 -9.33
CA GLY A 40 -12.73 -13.92 -8.82
C GLY A 40 -12.99 -13.35 -7.42
N PHE A 41 -12.05 -12.59 -6.84
CA PHE A 41 -12.22 -12.00 -5.51
C PHE A 41 -12.67 -10.54 -5.58
N LYS A 42 -13.61 -10.16 -4.71
CA LYS A 42 -14.01 -8.76 -4.52
C LYS A 42 -13.20 -8.10 -3.40
N VAL A 43 -12.74 -6.89 -3.64
CA VAL A 43 -12.03 -6.08 -2.62
C VAL A 43 -13.03 -5.21 -1.86
N SER A 44 -13.38 -5.62 -0.64
CA SER A 44 -14.27 -4.86 0.25
C SER A 44 -13.60 -3.60 0.84
N ARG A 45 -12.35 -3.72 1.29
CA ARG A 45 -11.57 -2.63 1.86
C ARG A 45 -10.15 -2.61 1.30
N LEU A 46 -9.66 -1.42 0.97
CA LEU A 46 -8.29 -1.19 0.49
C LEU A 46 -7.72 0.04 1.17
N ILE A 47 -6.61 -0.13 1.89
CA ILE A 47 -5.90 0.94 2.59
C ILE A 47 -4.43 0.88 2.16
N ARG A 48 -3.87 2.02 1.78
CA ARG A 48 -2.43 2.14 1.54
C ARG A 48 -1.74 2.44 2.87
N VAL A 49 -1.04 1.44 3.41
CA VAL A 49 -0.37 1.52 4.72
C VAL A 49 1.09 1.97 4.64
N ARG A 50 1.70 1.96 3.45
CA ARG A 50 3.09 2.37 3.22
C ARG A 50 3.26 2.90 1.80
N PHE A 51 4.11 3.91 1.63
CA PHE A 51 4.59 4.40 0.34
C PHE A 51 6.09 4.64 0.42
N GLY A 52 6.87 3.94 -0.41
CA GLY A 52 8.33 3.92 -0.28
C GLY A 52 8.75 3.53 1.13
N GLU A 53 9.59 4.34 1.78
CA GLU A 53 10.02 4.15 3.17
C GLU A 53 9.06 4.74 4.21
N ILE A 54 8.01 5.43 3.79
CA ILE A 54 7.06 6.09 4.70
C ILE A 54 5.89 5.18 5.02
N ARG A 55 5.69 4.89 6.31
CA ARG A 55 4.54 4.15 6.82
C ARG A 55 3.45 5.10 7.28
N LEU A 56 2.19 4.67 7.14
CA LEU A 56 1.05 5.35 7.73
C LEU A 56 1.15 5.25 9.27
N PRO A 57 1.20 6.37 10.01
CA PRO A 57 1.22 6.34 11.46
C PRO A 57 -0.07 5.76 12.02
N GLU A 58 0.03 4.93 13.06
CA GLU A 58 -1.13 4.27 13.69
C GLU A 58 -2.05 5.28 14.40
N ASN A 59 -1.48 6.40 14.86
CA ASN A 59 -2.19 7.47 15.55
C ASN A 59 -2.81 8.52 14.61
N LEU A 60 -2.57 8.44 13.29
CA LEU A 60 -3.14 9.37 12.33
C LEU A 60 -4.58 8.97 12.01
N LYS A 61 -5.55 9.82 12.40
CA LYS A 61 -6.97 9.55 12.16
C LYS A 61 -7.32 9.72 10.68
N ALA A 62 -8.41 9.09 10.26
CA ALA A 62 -8.94 9.26 8.92
C ALA A 62 -9.20 10.74 8.62
N ASN A 63 -8.95 11.15 7.39
CA ASN A 63 -9.08 12.54 6.90
C ASN A 63 -8.15 13.57 7.57
N GLN A 64 -7.13 13.13 8.30
CA GLN A 64 -6.09 14.01 8.83
C GLN A 64 -4.78 13.84 8.05
N PHE A 65 -3.90 14.84 8.17
CA PHE A 65 -2.54 14.81 7.66
C PHE A 65 -1.57 15.22 8.76
N ASP A 66 -0.31 14.83 8.57
CA ASP A 66 0.79 15.24 9.43
C ASP A 66 2.02 15.52 8.57
N TYR A 67 2.90 16.39 9.04
CA TYR A 67 4.11 16.76 8.30
C TYR A 67 5.20 15.70 8.46
N LEU A 68 5.93 15.44 7.37
CA LEU A 68 7.10 14.56 7.44
C LEU A 68 8.21 15.22 8.23
N LYS A 69 8.84 14.44 9.12
CA LYS A 69 10.05 14.88 9.83
C LYS A 69 11.21 15.04 8.84
N PRO A 70 12.20 15.92 9.10
CA PRO A 70 13.34 16.11 8.20
C PRO A 70 14.06 14.81 7.79
N GLY A 71 14.19 13.85 8.72
CA GLY A 71 14.76 12.54 8.41
C GLY A 71 13.94 11.72 7.40
N GLN A 72 12.61 11.79 7.46
CA GLN A 72 11.71 11.12 6.53
C GLN A 72 11.75 11.77 5.13
N VAL A 73 11.87 13.09 5.07
CA VAL A 73 12.07 13.84 3.82
C VAL A 73 13.37 13.39 3.16
N ASN A 74 14.47 13.34 3.92
CA ASN A 74 15.78 12.90 3.41
C ASN A 74 15.74 11.44 2.91
N LEU A 75 14.99 10.55 3.58
CA LEU A 75 14.80 9.17 3.11
C LEU A 75 14.10 9.12 1.74
N LEU A 76 13.07 9.93 1.54
CA LEU A 76 12.37 10.01 0.26
C LEU A 76 13.27 10.55 -0.84
N LEU A 77 14.00 11.65 -0.60
CA LEU A 77 14.92 12.24 -1.58
C LEU A 77 15.98 11.22 -2.03
N ARG A 78 16.60 10.53 -1.06
CA ARG A 78 17.60 9.48 -1.34
C ARG A 78 17.01 8.31 -2.15
N SER A 79 15.77 7.92 -1.89
CA SER A 79 15.12 6.80 -2.60
C SER A 79 15.03 7.02 -4.12
N VAL A 80 15.02 8.27 -4.56
CA VAL A 80 14.97 8.67 -5.97
C VAL A 80 16.28 9.32 -6.45
N LYS A 81 17.37 9.16 -5.69
CA LYS A 81 18.70 9.71 -5.97
C LYS A 81 18.72 11.25 -6.11
N LEU A 82 17.81 11.93 -5.42
CA LEU A 82 17.82 13.39 -5.28
C LEU A 82 18.61 13.79 -4.04
N LYS A 83 19.32 14.91 -4.14
CA LYS A 83 20.05 15.53 -3.03
C LYS A 83 19.12 16.39 -2.20
#